data_AF-A0A2T4FL59-F1
#
_entry.id   AF-A0A2T4FL59-F1
#
_cell.length_a   1.000
_cell.length_b   1.000
_cell.length_c   1.000
_cell.angle_alpha   90.00
_cell.angle_beta   90.00
_cell.angle_gamma   90.00
#
_symmetry.space_group_name_H-M   'P 1'
#
loop_
_entity.id
_entity.type
_entity.pdbx_description
1 polymer ?
#
loop_
_entity_poly.entity_id
_entity_poly.type
_entity_poly.pdbx_seq_one_letter_code
_entity_poly.pdbx_strand_id
1 'polypeptide(L)'
;MQAINNINLNSLIDTLVSLTAAFILGGLIGFERQYRQRTAGLRTNVLVAVGAAIFVDMANRLGGAEGAVRVVAYVVSGIGFLGAGVIMREEGNVRGLNTAATLWASAAVGACAGADLILEALLGTLFVLAANTLLRPIVNNINRQPLDVVSAEVTNILYVIARRTQQKAVLALLEAELARCNYPASDVDVRPFGTDEVEIEATLAVTSVDGDELDALVARISLSTLVVQAFWSPSTTE
;
A
#
# COMPACT_ATOMS: atom_id res chain seq x y z
N MET A 1 -10.37 21.24 46.01
CA MET A 1 -10.06 21.03 44.59
C MET A 1 -9.32 19.71 44.44
N GLN A 2 -9.89 18.71 43.75
CA GLN A 2 -9.23 17.42 43.54
C GLN A 2 -7.87 17.55 42.82
N ALA A 3 -7.67 18.62 42.04
CA ALA A 3 -6.41 18.93 41.36
C ALA A 3 -5.20 18.95 42.32
N ILE A 4 -5.33 19.54 43.51
CA ILE A 4 -4.24 19.63 44.49
C ILE A 4 -4.00 18.27 45.14
N ASN A 5 -5.07 17.49 45.39
CA ASN A 5 -4.97 16.15 45.96
C ASN A 5 -4.35 15.14 44.99
N ASN A 6 -4.41 15.41 43.68
CA ASN A 6 -3.81 14.57 42.64
C ASN A 6 -2.30 14.83 42.44
N ILE A 7 -1.71 15.83 43.12
CA ILE A 7 -0.28 16.10 43.07
C ILE A 7 0.43 15.08 43.98
N ASN A 8 0.86 13.97 43.39
CA ASN A 8 1.65 12.94 44.05
C ASN A 8 3.00 12.82 43.32
N LEU A 9 4.10 13.10 44.04
CA LEU A 9 5.44 13.14 43.45
C LEU A 9 5.88 11.78 42.92
N ASN A 10 5.52 10.68 43.60
CA ASN A 10 5.88 9.33 43.15
C ASN A 10 5.17 8.99 41.84
N SER A 11 3.86 9.27 41.75
CA SER A 11 3.11 9.07 40.51
C SER A 11 3.63 9.95 39.37
N LEU A 12 4.03 11.19 39.66
CA LEU A 12 4.60 12.09 38.65
C LEU A 12 5.92 11.58 38.10
N ILE A 13 6.79 11.01 38.96
CA ILE A 13 8.06 10.42 38.54
C ILE A 13 7.80 9.18 37.68
N ASP A 14 6.85 8.33 38.07
CA ASP A 14 6.46 7.14 37.33
C ASP A 14 5.97 7.49 35.91
N THR A 15 4.98 8.39 35.83
CA THR A 15 4.49 8.92 34.55
C THR A 15 5.62 9.56 33.74
N LEU A 16 6.54 10.30 34.36
CA LEU A 16 7.67 10.91 33.65
C LEU A 16 8.58 9.84 33.02
N VAL A 17 8.85 8.74 33.73
CA VAL A 17 9.64 7.62 33.22
C VAL A 17 8.91 6.96 32.04
N SER A 18 7.62 6.64 32.20
CA SER A 18 6.79 5.99 31.19
C SER A 18 6.68 6.83 29.91
N LEU A 19 6.46 8.15 30.03
CA LEU A 19 6.42 9.06 28.89
C LEU A 19 7.78 9.26 28.23
N THR A 20 8.86 9.32 29.01
CA THR A 20 10.23 9.43 28.47
C THR A 20 10.62 8.18 27.71
N ALA A 21 10.30 7.00 28.24
CA ALA A 21 10.51 5.73 27.57
C ALA A 21 9.72 5.66 26.25
N ALA A 22 8.43 6.00 26.26
CA ALA A 22 7.62 6.04 25.05
C ALA A 22 8.18 7.02 24.00
N PHE A 23 8.65 8.20 24.44
CA PHE A 23 9.28 9.19 23.56
C PHE A 23 10.55 8.65 22.89
N ILE A 24 11.46 8.06 23.66
CA ILE A 24 12.73 7.53 23.15
C ILE A 24 12.46 6.34 22.23
N LEU A 25 11.67 5.36 22.67
CA LEU A 25 11.41 4.12 21.93
C LEU A 25 10.61 4.38 20.64
N GLY A 26 9.53 5.17 20.71
CA GLY A 26 8.81 5.63 19.53
C GLY A 26 9.68 6.50 18.62
N GLY A 27 10.63 7.24 19.20
CA GLY A 27 11.66 8.00 18.49
C GLY A 27 12.60 7.11 17.70
N LEU A 28 13.06 5.99 18.26
CA LEU A 28 13.93 5.04 17.54
C LEU A 28 13.21 4.42 16.33
N ILE A 29 11.95 4.00 16.50
CA ILE A 29 11.11 3.50 15.39
C ILE A 29 10.93 4.60 14.33
N GLY A 30 10.58 5.80 14.77
CA GLY A 30 10.37 6.95 13.88
C GLY A 30 11.63 7.41 13.15
N PHE A 31 12.80 7.31 13.80
CA PHE A 31 14.09 7.65 13.21
C PHE A 31 14.44 6.68 12.08
N GLU A 32 14.27 5.37 12.29
CA GLU A 32 14.46 4.35 11.25
C GLU A 32 13.54 4.60 10.05
N ARG A 33 12.27 4.98 10.28
CA ARG A 33 11.32 5.36 9.23
C ARG A 33 11.72 6.63 8.48
N GLN A 34 12.14 7.67 9.19
CA GLN A 34 12.56 8.95 8.61
C GLN A 34 13.82 8.79 7.76
N TYR A 35 14.81 8.04 8.26
CA TYR A 35 16.04 7.73 7.53
C TYR A 35 15.75 7.00 6.22
N ARG A 36 14.69 6.19 6.18
CA ARG A 36 14.21 5.49 4.98
C ARG A 36 13.20 6.30 4.13
N GLN A 37 13.06 7.60 4.38
CA GLN A 37 12.19 8.52 3.62
C GLN A 37 10.72 8.05 3.53
N ARG A 38 10.18 7.45 4.61
CA ARG A 38 8.77 7.04 4.69
C ARG A 38 7.88 8.20 5.17
N THR A 39 6.60 8.18 4.77
CA THR A 39 5.61 9.25 5.02
C THR A 39 5.27 9.48 6.50
N ALA A 40 5.20 8.43 7.33
CA ALA A 40 5.13 8.58 8.79
C ALA A 40 6.53 8.41 9.40
N GLY A 41 7.22 9.53 9.55
CA GLY A 41 8.58 9.59 10.06
C GLY A 41 8.67 9.80 11.57
N LEU A 42 9.70 10.54 12.01
CA LEU A 42 10.08 10.64 13.42
C LEU A 42 8.96 11.21 14.29
N ARG A 43 8.46 12.40 13.94
CA ARG A 43 7.45 13.12 14.73
C ARG A 43 6.17 12.31 14.91
N THR A 44 5.69 11.64 13.87
CA THR A 44 4.43 10.89 13.90
C THR A 44 4.53 9.68 14.84
N ASN A 45 5.60 8.89 14.76
CA ASN A 45 5.76 7.72 15.62
C ASN A 45 5.92 8.09 17.09
N VAL A 46 6.67 9.17 17.39
CA VAL A 46 6.79 9.71 18.76
C VAL A 46 5.43 10.14 19.31
N LEU A 47 4.65 10.90 18.55
CA LEU A 47 3.33 11.38 19.00
C LEU A 47 2.36 10.21 19.24
N VAL A 48 2.39 9.19 18.38
CA VAL A 48 1.57 7.99 18.55
C VAL A 48 1.96 7.20 19.79
N ALA A 49 3.27 6.96 20.02
CA ALA A 49 3.75 6.25 21.19
C ALA A 49 3.46 7.01 22.50
N VAL A 50 3.77 8.31 22.54
CA VAL A 50 3.50 9.15 23.73
C VAL A 50 2.00 9.28 23.98
N GLY A 51 1.18 9.46 22.95
CA GLY A 51 -0.28 9.52 23.09
C GLY A 51 -0.86 8.24 23.69
N ALA A 52 -0.42 7.07 23.21
CA ALA A 52 -0.81 5.79 23.78
C ALA A 52 -0.36 5.65 25.24
N ALA A 53 0.88 6.05 25.57
CA ALA A 53 1.40 6.01 26.92
C ALA A 53 0.59 6.88 27.89
N ILE A 54 0.22 8.11 27.49
CA ILE A 54 -0.61 9.01 28.32
C ILE A 54 -1.96 8.36 28.65
N PHE A 55 -2.63 7.79 27.65
CA PHE A 55 -3.95 7.18 27.88
C PHE A 55 -3.86 5.96 28.81
N VAL A 56 -2.85 5.11 28.62
CA VAL A 56 -2.69 3.89 29.41
C VAL A 56 -2.20 4.19 30.83
N ASP A 57 -1.25 5.11 31.01
CA ASP A 57 -0.76 5.56 32.32
C ASP A 57 -1.89 6.18 33.16
N MET A 58 -2.68 7.06 32.54
CA MET A 58 -3.86 7.63 33.19
C MET A 58 -4.84 6.54 33.63
N ALA A 59 -5.09 5.54 32.78
CA ALA A 59 -6.00 4.45 33.09
C ALA A 59 -5.46 3.52 34.18
N ASN A 60 -4.15 3.23 34.16
CA ASN A 60 -3.47 2.45 35.18
C ASN A 60 -3.55 3.15 36.54
N ARG A 61 -3.34 4.47 36.56
CA ARG A 61 -3.45 5.27 37.79
C ARG A 61 -4.86 5.34 38.36
N LEU A 62 -5.88 5.36 37.50
CA LEU A 62 -7.28 5.47 37.93
C LEU A 62 -7.93 4.13 38.28
N GLY A 63 -7.54 3.05 37.60
CA GLY A 63 -8.21 1.75 37.67
C GLY A 63 -7.29 0.54 37.71
N GLY A 64 -5.99 0.74 37.92
CA GLY A 64 -4.98 -0.32 37.91
C GLY A 64 -4.90 -1.06 36.58
N ALA A 65 -4.44 -2.30 36.64
CA ALA A 65 -4.28 -3.15 35.46
C ALA A 65 -5.58 -3.34 34.67
N GLU A 66 -6.74 -3.46 35.32
CA GLU A 66 -8.03 -3.56 34.61
C GLU A 66 -8.37 -2.28 33.84
N GLY A 67 -8.09 -1.11 34.42
CA GLY A 67 -8.23 0.18 33.76
C GLY A 67 -7.32 0.28 32.54
N ALA A 68 -6.04 -0.08 32.71
CA ALA A 68 -5.05 -0.11 31.65
C ALA A 68 -5.47 -1.02 30.48
N VAL A 69 -5.85 -2.28 30.76
CA VAL A 69 -6.28 -3.25 29.73
C VAL A 69 -7.48 -2.73 28.93
N ARG A 70 -8.45 -2.10 29.58
CA ARG A 70 -9.62 -1.52 28.91
C ARG A 70 -9.21 -0.41 27.94
N VAL A 71 -8.32 0.48 28.36
CA VAL A 71 -7.85 1.58 27.51
C VAL A 71 -6.93 1.09 26.40
N VAL A 72 -6.11 0.07 26.65
CA VAL A 72 -5.32 -0.60 25.61
C VAL A 72 -6.22 -1.11 24.48
N ALA A 73 -7.36 -1.73 24.80
CA ALA A 73 -8.30 -2.17 23.77
C ALA A 73 -8.81 -1.01 22.89
N TYR A 74 -9.09 0.15 23.48
CA TYR A 74 -9.46 1.36 22.75
C TYR A 74 -8.30 1.97 21.96
N VAL A 75 -7.07 1.94 22.46
CA VAL A 75 -5.87 2.36 21.72
C VAL A 75 -5.68 1.49 20.48
N VAL A 76 -5.72 0.16 20.64
CA VAL A 76 -5.61 -0.80 19.52
C VAL A 76 -6.67 -0.53 18.46
N SER A 77 -7.92 -0.30 18.88
CA SER A 77 -9.01 0.05 17.96
C SER A 77 -8.81 1.41 17.29
N GLY A 78 -8.41 2.44 18.04
CA GLY A 78 -8.29 3.82 17.54
C GLY A 78 -7.16 3.98 16.53
N ILE A 79 -6.06 3.25 16.71
CA ILE A 79 -4.98 3.21 15.74
C ILE A 79 -5.39 2.52 14.44
N GLY A 80 -6.28 1.52 14.50
CA GLY A 80 -6.86 0.91 13.29
C GLY A 80 -7.53 1.96 12.39
N PHE A 81 -8.23 2.93 13.00
CA PHE A 81 -8.83 4.05 12.27
C PHE A 81 -7.77 5.00 11.66
N LEU A 82 -6.72 5.36 12.40
CA LEU A 82 -5.61 6.15 11.84
C LEU A 82 -4.89 5.40 10.70
N GLY A 83 -4.73 4.09 10.84
CA GLY A 83 -4.15 3.22 9.81
C GLY A 83 -4.93 3.28 8.51
N ALA A 84 -6.26 3.21 8.57
CA ALA A 84 -7.13 3.39 7.40
C ALA A 84 -6.91 4.74 6.71
N GLY A 85 -6.70 5.82 7.46
CA GLY A 85 -6.43 7.15 6.91
C GLY A 85 -5.04 7.31 6.25
N VAL A 86 -4.09 6.43 6.56
CA VAL A 86 -2.73 6.44 5.98
C VAL A 86 -2.61 5.47 4.79
N ILE A 87 -3.55 4.53 4.67
CA ILE A 87 -3.61 3.59 3.55
C ILE A 87 -4.34 4.29 2.39
N MET A 88 -3.62 4.49 1.29
CA MET A 88 -4.14 5.14 0.09
C MET A 88 -4.23 4.12 -1.05
N ARG A 89 -5.33 4.16 -1.80
CA ARG A 89 -5.51 3.37 -3.03
C ARG A 89 -5.46 4.33 -4.22
N GLU A 90 -4.49 4.15 -5.10
CA GLU A 90 -4.31 4.91 -6.33
C GLU A 90 -4.12 3.90 -7.48
N GLU A 91 -5.03 3.88 -8.46
CA GLU A 91 -4.90 3.09 -9.71
C GLU A 91 -4.40 1.65 -9.44
N GLY A 92 -5.14 0.94 -8.58
CA GLY A 92 -4.56 0.27 -7.41
C GLY A 92 -3.55 -0.85 -7.64
N ASN A 93 -2.48 -0.98 -6.90
CA ASN A 93 -1.75 -0.22 -5.90
C ASN A 93 -2.42 0.37 -4.64
N VAL A 94 -2.25 -0.38 -3.56
CA VAL A 94 -2.44 0.06 -2.18
C VAL A 94 -1.10 0.48 -1.58
N ARG A 95 -0.98 1.76 -1.21
CA ARG A 95 0.20 2.34 -0.55
C ARG A 95 -0.09 2.58 0.93
N GLY A 96 0.96 2.59 1.76
CA GLY A 96 0.84 2.95 3.18
C GLY A 96 0.63 1.80 4.17
N LEU A 97 0.46 0.55 3.71
CA LEU A 97 0.34 -0.65 4.57
C LEU A 97 1.43 -0.76 5.64
N ASN A 98 2.70 -0.68 5.23
CA ASN A 98 3.83 -0.75 6.18
C ASN A 98 3.87 0.46 7.13
N THR A 99 3.41 1.62 6.66
CA THR A 99 3.32 2.83 7.48
C THR A 99 2.27 2.65 8.56
N ALA A 100 1.07 2.17 8.21
CA ALA A 100 0.01 1.84 9.15
C ALA A 100 0.45 0.78 10.16
N ALA A 101 1.10 -0.30 9.72
CA ALA A 101 1.64 -1.34 10.60
C ALA A 101 2.69 -0.79 11.57
N THR A 102 3.57 0.11 11.12
CA THR A 102 4.58 0.73 11.99
C THR A 102 3.96 1.65 13.03
N LEU A 103 2.96 2.45 12.65
CA LEU A 103 2.22 3.28 13.60
C LEU A 103 1.49 2.42 14.64
N TRP A 104 0.96 1.28 14.22
CA TRP A 104 0.34 0.32 15.12
C TRP A 104 1.32 -0.28 16.14
N ALA A 105 2.51 -0.66 15.67
CA ALA A 105 3.56 -1.11 16.55
C ALA A 105 4.05 0.00 17.52
N SER A 106 4.21 1.24 17.04
CA SER A 106 4.60 2.38 17.88
C SER A 106 3.59 2.66 18.99
N ALA A 107 2.29 2.53 18.69
CA ALA A 107 1.24 2.67 19.70
C ALA A 107 1.29 1.55 20.74
N ALA A 108 1.56 0.31 20.33
CA ALA A 108 1.72 -0.82 21.24
C ALA A 108 2.92 -0.62 22.19
N VAL A 109 4.05 -0.14 21.68
CA VAL A 109 5.22 0.22 22.49
C VAL A 109 4.88 1.31 23.50
N GLY A 110 4.16 2.36 23.06
CA GLY A 110 3.66 3.40 23.94
C GLY A 110 2.71 2.88 25.02
N ALA A 111 1.80 1.98 24.66
CA ALA A 111 0.86 1.36 25.58
C ALA A 111 1.57 0.49 26.64
N CYS A 112 2.59 -0.29 26.25
CA CYS A 112 3.42 -1.01 27.21
C CYS A 112 4.15 -0.06 28.16
N ALA A 113 4.72 1.02 27.63
CA ALA A 113 5.39 2.02 28.45
C ALA A 113 4.42 2.68 29.46
N GLY A 114 3.22 3.06 29.02
CA GLY A 114 2.18 3.61 29.92
C GLY A 114 1.56 2.60 30.88
N ALA A 115 1.75 1.30 30.68
CA ALA A 115 1.37 0.25 31.62
C ALA A 115 2.51 -0.13 32.59
N ASP A 116 3.59 0.67 32.61
CA ASP A 116 4.82 0.45 33.39
C ASP A 116 5.61 -0.81 32.99
N LEU A 117 5.31 -1.37 31.82
CA LEU A 117 5.96 -2.53 31.20
C LEU A 117 7.12 -2.07 30.28
N ILE A 118 8.12 -1.42 30.88
CA ILE A 118 9.21 -0.75 30.14
C ILE A 118 10.12 -1.76 29.41
N LEU A 119 10.36 -2.93 30.01
CA LEU A 119 11.19 -3.97 29.37
C LEU A 119 10.49 -4.57 28.15
N GLU A 120 9.18 -4.78 28.24
CA GLU A 120 8.33 -5.24 27.14
C GLU A 120 8.27 -4.20 26.03
N ALA A 121 8.17 -2.92 26.37
CA ALA A 121 8.24 -1.82 25.41
C ALA A 121 9.59 -1.79 24.66
N LEU A 122 10.69 -2.01 25.39
CA LEU A 122 12.04 -2.07 24.82
C LEU A 122 12.21 -3.29 23.90
N LEU A 123 11.79 -4.48 24.35
CA LEU A 123 11.81 -5.70 23.54
C LEU A 123 10.95 -5.53 22.28
N GLY A 124 9.72 -5.02 22.43
CA GLY A 124 8.83 -4.73 21.31
C GLY A 124 9.48 -3.80 20.30
N THR A 125 10.12 -2.73 20.77
CA THR A 125 10.85 -1.79 19.91
C THR A 125 11.98 -2.47 19.14
N LEU A 126 12.77 -3.33 19.81
CA LEU A 126 13.84 -4.08 19.16
C LEU A 126 13.32 -5.01 18.06
N PHE A 127 12.23 -5.74 18.32
CA PHE A 127 11.61 -6.62 17.33
C PHE A 127 11.02 -5.84 16.15
N VAL A 128 10.40 -4.69 16.39
CA VAL A 128 9.87 -3.82 15.33
C VAL A 128 10.99 -3.30 14.44
N LEU A 129 12.09 -2.82 15.02
CA LEU A 129 13.27 -2.39 14.29
C LEU A 129 13.91 -3.55 13.52
N ALA A 130 14.03 -4.73 14.13
CA ALA A 130 14.57 -5.92 13.51
C ALA A 130 13.70 -6.35 12.30
N ALA A 131 12.38 -6.42 12.46
CA ALA A 131 11.46 -6.73 11.36
C ALA A 131 11.61 -5.73 10.20
N ASN A 132 11.67 -4.45 10.53
CA ASN A 132 11.81 -3.37 9.55
C ASN A 132 13.15 -3.36 8.81
N THR A 133 14.23 -3.87 9.42
CA THR A 133 15.59 -3.81 8.89
C THR A 133 16.07 -5.13 8.30
N LEU A 134 15.88 -6.25 9.01
CA LEU A 134 16.40 -7.57 8.67
C LEU A 134 15.53 -8.33 7.66
N LEU A 135 14.21 -8.10 7.63
CA LEU A 135 13.34 -8.77 6.65
C LEU A 135 13.47 -8.17 5.25
N ARG A 136 13.98 -6.95 5.13
CA ARG A 136 14.14 -6.28 3.83
C ARG A 136 15.00 -7.07 2.82
N PRO A 137 16.22 -7.55 3.14
CA PRO A 137 16.99 -8.37 2.21
C PRO A 137 16.27 -9.67 1.85
N ILE A 138 15.52 -10.26 2.79
CA ILE A 138 14.73 -11.49 2.55
C ILE A 138 13.63 -11.21 1.53
N VAL A 139 12.84 -10.15 1.72
CA VAL A 139 11.79 -9.73 0.78
C VAL A 139 12.39 -9.43 -0.59
N ASN A 140 13.52 -8.73 -0.65
CA ASN A 140 14.20 -8.45 -1.90
C ASN A 140 14.71 -9.73 -2.59
N ASN A 141 15.08 -10.76 -1.83
CA ASN A 141 15.53 -12.04 -2.38
C ASN A 141 14.35 -12.91 -2.85
N ILE A 142 13.21 -12.85 -2.15
CA ILE A 142 11.97 -13.52 -2.57
C ILE A 142 11.45 -12.89 -3.86
N ASN A 143 11.37 -11.55 -3.92
CA ASN A 143 10.91 -10.82 -5.11
C ASN A 143 11.85 -10.93 -6.32
N ARG A 144 13.06 -11.48 -6.14
CA ARG A 144 13.99 -11.79 -7.24
C ARG A 144 13.67 -13.11 -7.93
N GLN A 145 12.83 -13.96 -7.34
CA GLN A 145 12.27 -15.08 -8.05
C GLN A 145 11.18 -14.52 -8.97
N PRO A 146 11.29 -14.68 -10.29
CA PRO A 146 10.22 -14.26 -11.19
C PRO A 146 8.98 -15.04 -10.77
N LEU A 147 8.00 -14.34 -10.21
CA LEU A 147 6.65 -14.87 -10.12
C LEU A 147 6.28 -15.19 -11.56
N ASP A 148 6.13 -16.47 -11.87
CA ASP A 148 5.56 -16.92 -13.14
C ASP A 148 4.28 -16.11 -13.35
N VAL A 149 4.31 -15.26 -14.38
CA VAL A 149 3.29 -14.23 -14.68
C VAL A 149 1.99 -14.88 -15.19
N VAL A 150 1.74 -16.14 -14.86
CA VAL A 150 0.60 -16.94 -15.30
C VAL A 150 -0.70 -16.55 -14.57
N SER A 151 -0.68 -15.59 -13.63
CA SER A 151 -1.86 -15.26 -12.80
C SER A 151 -2.03 -13.78 -12.42
N ALA A 152 -1.28 -12.85 -13.03
CA ALA A 152 -1.71 -11.46 -12.99
C ALA A 152 -2.76 -11.30 -14.10
N GLU A 153 -3.97 -10.86 -13.75
CA GLU A 153 -5.01 -10.44 -14.69
C GLU A 153 -4.55 -9.19 -15.46
N VAL A 154 -3.46 -9.32 -16.23
CA VAL A 154 -3.01 -8.29 -17.14
C VAL A 154 -3.97 -8.32 -18.30
N THR A 155 -4.81 -7.28 -18.38
CA THR A 155 -5.67 -7.11 -19.52
C THR A 155 -4.81 -6.55 -20.64
N ASN A 156 -4.61 -7.34 -21.69
CA ASN A 156 -3.83 -6.89 -22.84
C ASN A 156 -4.73 -6.03 -23.72
N ILE A 157 -4.27 -4.81 -24.04
CA ILE A 157 -4.98 -3.90 -24.93
C ILE A 157 -4.21 -3.81 -26.24
N LEU A 158 -4.91 -4.03 -27.34
CA LEU A 158 -4.42 -3.88 -28.70
C LEU A 158 -4.89 -2.54 -29.25
N TYR A 159 -3.94 -1.71 -29.66
CA TYR A 159 -4.16 -0.39 -30.25
C TYR A 159 -3.98 -0.48 -31.76
N VAL A 160 -4.96 0.02 -32.52
CA VAL A 160 -4.90 0.13 -33.98
C VAL A 160 -5.26 1.54 -34.40
N ILE A 161 -4.29 2.26 -34.98
CA ILE A 161 -4.48 3.59 -35.54
C ILE A 161 -4.78 3.47 -37.02
N ALA A 162 -5.87 4.09 -37.45
CA ALA A 162 -6.30 4.10 -38.85
C ALA A 162 -6.95 5.42 -39.23
N ARG A 163 -7.10 5.67 -40.54
CA ARG A 163 -7.83 6.84 -41.02
C ARG A 163 -9.30 6.75 -40.68
N ARG A 164 -9.93 7.87 -40.32
CA ARG A 164 -11.36 7.93 -39.95
C ARG A 164 -12.29 7.37 -41.02
N THR A 165 -11.94 7.54 -42.30
CA THR A 165 -12.68 6.99 -43.45
C THR A 165 -12.66 5.46 -43.53
N GLN A 166 -11.65 4.83 -42.95
CA GLN A 166 -11.41 3.38 -42.99
C GLN A 166 -11.79 2.66 -41.70
N GLN A 167 -12.26 3.39 -40.67
CA GLN A 167 -12.62 2.87 -39.34
C GLN A 167 -13.41 1.55 -39.40
N LYS A 168 -14.51 1.50 -40.16
CA LYS A 168 -15.36 0.30 -40.27
C LYS A 168 -14.63 -0.90 -40.87
N ALA A 169 -13.77 -0.67 -41.86
CA ALA A 169 -13.00 -1.72 -42.51
C ALA A 169 -11.91 -2.27 -41.58
N VAL A 170 -11.28 -1.40 -40.80
CA VAL A 170 -10.25 -1.76 -39.82
C VAL A 170 -10.86 -2.53 -38.66
N LEU A 171 -12.05 -2.13 -38.18
CA LEU A 171 -12.76 -2.84 -37.12
C LEU A 171 -13.14 -4.27 -37.56
N ALA A 172 -13.64 -4.45 -38.78
CA ALA A 172 -13.92 -5.77 -39.34
C ALA A 172 -12.64 -6.63 -39.51
N LEU A 173 -11.52 -6.02 -39.92
CA LEU A 173 -10.22 -6.71 -40.01
C LEU A 173 -9.73 -7.15 -38.62
N LEU A 174 -9.85 -6.28 -37.63
CA LEU A 174 -9.45 -6.53 -36.25
C LEU A 174 -10.26 -7.69 -35.65
N GLU A 175 -11.58 -7.65 -35.78
CA GLU A 175 -12.47 -8.73 -35.34
C GLU A 175 -12.12 -10.07 -36.01
N ALA A 176 -11.84 -10.06 -37.32
CA ALA A 176 -11.51 -11.27 -38.06
C ALA A 176 -10.16 -11.87 -37.61
N GLU A 177 -9.14 -11.04 -37.41
CA GLU A 177 -7.81 -11.50 -36.97
C GLU A 177 -7.82 -11.97 -35.51
N LEU A 178 -8.56 -11.29 -34.63
CA LEU A 178 -8.77 -11.69 -33.24
C LEU A 178 -9.51 -13.03 -33.14
N ALA A 179 -10.59 -13.20 -33.93
CA ALA A 179 -11.31 -14.47 -34.01
C ALA A 179 -10.43 -15.61 -34.54
N ARG A 180 -9.55 -15.32 -35.52
CA ARG A 180 -8.63 -16.34 -36.07
C ARG A 180 -7.60 -16.82 -35.04
N CYS A 181 -7.17 -15.94 -34.15
CA CYS A 181 -6.17 -16.25 -33.11
C CYS A 181 -6.81 -16.70 -31.79
N ASN A 182 -8.14 -16.84 -31.75
CA ASN A 182 -8.90 -17.21 -30.55
C ASN A 182 -8.70 -16.24 -29.37
N TYR A 183 -8.52 -14.95 -29.66
CA TYR A 183 -8.41 -13.86 -28.68
C TYR A 183 -9.68 -12.98 -28.72
N PRO A 184 -10.78 -13.38 -28.07
CA PRO A 184 -12.00 -12.57 -28.08
C PRO A 184 -11.74 -11.22 -27.39
N ALA A 185 -12.11 -10.13 -28.08
CA ALA A 185 -12.16 -8.82 -27.44
C ALA A 185 -13.32 -8.78 -26.45
N SER A 186 -13.05 -8.43 -25.19
CA SER A 186 -14.08 -8.17 -24.18
C SER A 186 -14.73 -6.80 -24.39
N ASP A 187 -13.96 -5.84 -24.91
CA ASP A 187 -14.43 -4.50 -25.20
C ASP A 187 -13.65 -3.88 -26.37
N VAL A 188 -14.32 -3.04 -27.16
CA VAL A 188 -13.70 -2.30 -28.27
C VAL A 188 -14.17 -0.85 -28.23
N ASP A 189 -13.26 0.06 -27.94
CA ASP A 189 -13.51 1.50 -27.95
C ASP A 189 -12.86 2.15 -29.17
N VAL A 190 -13.46 3.22 -29.69
CA VAL A 190 -12.92 3.98 -30.82
C VAL A 190 -12.86 5.45 -30.47
N ARG A 191 -11.64 5.98 -30.42
CA ARG A 191 -11.38 7.36 -30.03
C ARG A 191 -10.82 8.18 -31.19
N PRO A 192 -11.14 9.49 -31.27
CA PRO A 192 -10.47 10.37 -32.21
C PRO A 192 -8.97 10.44 -31.90
N PHE A 193 -8.14 10.24 -32.91
CA PHE A 193 -6.68 10.37 -32.80
C PHE A 193 -6.21 11.43 -33.81
N GLY A 194 -5.72 12.56 -33.31
CA GLY A 194 -5.37 13.69 -34.19
C GLY A 194 -6.55 14.25 -35.00
N THR A 195 -6.29 14.73 -36.22
CA THR A 195 -7.27 15.45 -37.04
C THR A 195 -8.05 14.58 -38.03
N ASP A 196 -7.45 13.52 -38.58
CA ASP A 196 -8.07 12.64 -39.60
C ASP A 196 -7.94 11.13 -39.29
N GLU A 197 -7.49 10.79 -38.09
CA GLU A 197 -7.28 9.40 -37.65
C GLU A 197 -8.21 9.04 -36.48
N VAL A 198 -8.29 7.74 -36.25
CA VAL A 198 -8.99 7.11 -35.13
C VAL A 198 -8.07 6.07 -34.53
N GLU A 199 -8.11 5.98 -33.20
CA GLU A 199 -7.47 4.93 -32.43
C GLU A 199 -8.55 3.95 -31.99
N ILE A 200 -8.36 2.68 -32.33
CA ILE A 200 -9.24 1.58 -31.93
C ILE A 200 -8.52 0.82 -30.83
N GLU A 201 -9.11 0.80 -29.64
CA GLU A 201 -8.61 0.09 -28.46
C GLU A 201 -9.42 -1.20 -28.30
N ALA A 202 -8.80 -2.36 -28.53
CA ALA A 202 -9.41 -3.67 -28.30
C ALA A 202 -8.83 -4.31 -27.04
N THR A 203 -9.69 -4.42 -26.02
CA THR A 203 -9.37 -5.04 -24.73
C THR A 203 -9.56 -6.55 -24.86
N LEU A 204 -8.51 -7.33 -24.64
CA LEU A 204 -8.55 -8.80 -24.79
C LEU A 204 -9.04 -9.47 -23.51
N ALA A 205 -9.88 -10.49 -23.64
CA ALA A 205 -10.39 -11.23 -22.49
C ALA A 205 -9.27 -11.92 -21.70
N VAL A 206 -9.46 -12.00 -20.37
CA VAL A 206 -8.52 -12.56 -19.37
C VAL A 206 -8.26 -14.05 -19.65
N THR A 207 -7.29 -14.29 -20.52
CA THR A 207 -6.69 -15.57 -20.83
C THR A 207 -5.18 -15.37 -20.79
N SER A 208 -4.41 -16.41 -20.49
CA SER A 208 -2.94 -16.34 -20.55
C SER A 208 -2.54 -16.03 -22.00
N VAL A 209 -2.31 -14.75 -22.31
CA VAL A 209 -1.92 -14.33 -23.64
C VAL A 209 -0.40 -14.44 -23.75
N ASP A 210 0.07 -15.15 -24.76
CA ASP A 210 1.50 -15.23 -25.08
C ASP A 210 1.92 -13.94 -25.82
N GLY A 211 2.95 -13.28 -25.29
CA GLY A 211 3.48 -12.04 -25.87
C GLY A 211 3.99 -12.22 -27.30
N ASP A 212 4.59 -13.39 -27.60
CA ASP A 212 5.11 -13.70 -28.94
C ASP A 212 3.97 -13.84 -29.96
N GLU A 213 2.81 -14.34 -29.53
CA GLU A 213 1.62 -14.45 -30.37
C GLU A 213 0.96 -13.10 -30.65
N LEU A 214 0.94 -12.19 -29.66
CA LEU A 214 0.46 -10.81 -29.85
C LEU A 214 1.39 -10.00 -30.76
N ASP A 215 2.70 -10.15 -30.61
CA ASP A 215 3.65 -9.51 -31.52
C ASP A 215 3.43 -9.99 -32.97
N ALA A 216 3.21 -11.29 -33.17
CA ALA A 216 2.88 -11.84 -34.48
C ALA A 216 1.53 -11.32 -35.00
N LEU A 217 0.53 -11.12 -34.14
CA LEU A 217 -0.77 -10.54 -34.50
C LEU A 217 -0.63 -9.08 -34.94
N VAL A 218 0.06 -8.26 -34.14
CA VAL A 218 0.34 -6.86 -34.46
C VAL A 218 1.10 -6.73 -35.77
N ALA A 219 2.11 -7.56 -36.00
CA ALA A 219 2.87 -7.57 -37.25
C ALA A 219 1.96 -7.83 -38.46
N ARG A 220 1.00 -8.76 -38.36
CA ARG A 220 0.05 -9.05 -39.45
C ARG A 220 -0.93 -7.92 -39.70
N ILE A 221 -1.50 -7.34 -38.64
CA ILE A 221 -2.42 -6.20 -38.75
C ILE A 221 -1.71 -5.01 -39.40
N SER A 222 -0.44 -4.79 -39.04
CA SER A 222 0.40 -3.71 -39.58
C SER A 222 0.76 -3.88 -41.08
N LEU A 223 0.61 -5.08 -41.65
CA LEU A 223 0.80 -5.30 -43.09
C LEU A 223 -0.39 -4.80 -43.93
N SER A 224 -1.53 -4.52 -43.31
CA SER A 224 -2.70 -4.00 -44.00
C SER A 224 -2.51 -2.55 -44.40
N THR A 225 -2.82 -2.20 -45.65
CA THR A 225 -2.80 -0.81 -46.13
C THR A 225 -3.85 0.10 -45.47
N LEU A 226 -4.75 -0.49 -44.66
CA LEU A 226 -5.80 0.22 -43.93
C LEU A 226 -5.33 0.70 -42.55
N VAL A 227 -4.19 0.20 -42.07
CA VAL A 227 -3.66 0.48 -40.74
C VAL A 227 -2.46 1.40 -40.88
N VAL A 228 -2.44 2.47 -40.09
CA VAL A 228 -1.29 3.39 -40.01
C VAL A 228 -0.26 2.82 -39.04
N GLN A 229 -0.72 2.35 -37.88
CA GLN A 229 0.12 1.76 -36.85
C GLN A 229 -0.71 0.80 -36.00
N ALA A 230 -0.10 -0.29 -35.53
CA ALA A 230 -0.66 -1.15 -34.50
C ALA A 230 0.41 -1.49 -33.46
N PHE A 231 0.00 -1.61 -32.20
CA PHE A 231 0.85 -2.07 -31.10
C PHE A 231 -0.03 -2.60 -29.97
N TRP A 232 0.54 -3.41 -29.08
CA TRP A 232 -0.15 -3.85 -27.88
C TRP A 232 0.59 -3.36 -26.64
N SER A 233 -0.16 -3.17 -25.56
CA SER A 233 0.43 -2.89 -24.25
C SER A 233 -0.24 -3.78 -23.21
N PRO A 234 0.53 -4.39 -22.30
CA PRO A 234 -0.03 -4.92 -21.08
C PRO A 234 -0.58 -3.73 -20.29
N SER A 235 -1.90 -3.63 -20.18
CA SER A 235 -2.51 -2.61 -19.34
C SER A 235 -2.74 -3.22 -17.96
N THR A 236 -2.12 -2.61 -16.95
CA THR A 236 -2.57 -2.75 -15.57
C THR A 236 -3.74 -1.79 -15.38
N THR A 237 -4.84 -2.02 -16.08
CA THR A 237 -6.06 -1.26 -15.83
C THR A 237 -6.73 -1.85 -14.60
N GLU A 238 -6.46 -1.24 -13.44
CA GLU A 238 -7.40 -1.22 -12.31
C GLU A 238 -8.49 -0.17 -12.53
#